data_AF-A0A7K3HKU4-F1
#
_entry.id   AF-A0A7K3HKU4-F1
#
_cell.length_a   1.000
_cell.length_b   1.000
_cell.length_c   1.000
_cell.angle_alpha   90.00
_cell.angle_beta   90.00
_cell.angle_gamma   90.00
#
_symmetry.space_group_name_H-M   'P 1'
#
loop_
_entity.id
_entity.type
_entity.pdbx_description
1 polymer ?
#
loop_
_entity_poly.entity_id
_entity_poly.type
_entity_poly.pdbx_seq_one_letter_code
_entity_poly.pdbx_strand_id
1 'polypeptide(L)'
;MSKGDRAQDKRDRRRRDRSGASHALRRPPASYGDKSNRVVYVACEGSRTEPDYISLLNKTYGRDKSFRLKYCHPGHGNGLDPVETVQQTLKEAGPEDEKWALFDRDADDNRDRKIPDAMRLAADRGVQVALSHPSFELWLLLHFQHWTSQEHGHDEKVKDRLRRHRDAKGFKDYDKASGDRGKGLNDERGNALLGRETTAVRNARKLVKACPSGRCSADRIGKIQPIPAKGGEKYAEWTERTGHAAGCDPLKRDPSTDVWRLLASLGLGTVVEGRG
;
A
#
# COMPACT_ATOMS: atom_id res chain seq x y z
N MET A 1 40.38 31.27 13.36
CA MET A 1 39.40 30.48 12.57
C MET A 1 40.07 29.18 12.15
N SER A 2 39.72 28.09 12.84
CA SER A 2 40.50 26.86 12.90
C SER A 2 40.23 25.93 11.72
N LYS A 3 41.28 25.24 11.23
CA LYS A 3 41.22 24.29 10.10
C LYS A 3 40.31 23.07 10.33
N GLY A 4 39.79 22.87 11.56
CA GLY A 4 38.88 21.79 11.94
C GLY A 4 37.45 21.92 11.40
N ASP A 5 36.88 23.14 11.37
CA ASP A 5 35.47 23.34 10.99
C ASP A 5 35.19 23.03 9.51
N ARG A 6 36.16 23.29 8.63
CA ARG A 6 36.04 23.01 7.19
C ARG A 6 36.04 21.51 6.86
N ALA A 7 36.57 20.67 7.74
CA ALA A 7 36.62 19.22 7.53
C ALA A 7 35.31 18.52 7.94
N GLN A 8 34.63 19.03 8.98
CA GLN A 8 33.29 18.58 9.38
C GLN A 8 32.22 18.99 8.38
N ASP A 9 32.22 20.26 7.92
CA ASP A 9 31.25 20.73 6.91
C ASP A 9 31.35 19.95 5.57
N LYS A 10 32.56 19.55 5.16
CA LYS A 10 32.75 18.69 3.98
C LYS A 10 32.26 17.25 4.18
N ARG A 11 32.31 16.71 5.40
CA ARG A 11 31.79 15.36 5.73
C ARG A 11 30.25 15.37 5.81
N ASP A 12 29.65 16.43 6.35
CA ASP A 12 28.19 16.59 6.41
C ASP A 12 27.57 16.83 5.03
N ARG A 13 28.23 17.59 4.15
CA ARG A 13 27.80 17.73 2.74
C ARG A 13 27.85 16.40 1.99
N ARG A 14 28.90 15.60 2.19
CA ARG A 14 28.99 14.24 1.58
C ARG A 14 27.97 13.24 2.12
N ARG A 15 27.47 13.42 3.35
CA ARG A 15 26.39 12.59 3.92
C ARG A 15 25.01 12.97 3.37
N ARG A 16 24.75 14.26 3.11
CA ARG A 16 23.50 14.74 2.48
C ARG A 16 23.35 14.29 1.02
N ASP A 17 24.44 14.16 0.27
CA ASP A 17 24.38 13.72 -1.13
C ASP A 17 24.08 12.22 -1.32
N ARG A 18 24.28 11.38 -0.29
CA ARG A 18 24.06 9.92 -0.40
C ARG A 18 22.64 9.46 -0.09
N SER A 19 21.78 10.33 0.46
CA SER A 19 20.36 10.03 0.71
C SER A 19 19.41 10.59 -0.36
N GLY A 20 19.93 11.28 -1.38
CA GLY A 20 19.15 11.99 -2.40
C GLY A 20 19.01 11.30 -3.75
N ALA A 21 19.62 10.13 -3.97
CA ALA A 21 19.48 9.39 -5.23
C ALA A 21 18.20 8.53 -5.28
N SER A 22 17.08 9.08 -4.81
CA SER A 22 15.80 8.67 -5.38
C SER A 22 15.75 9.31 -6.76
N HIS A 23 15.58 8.50 -7.80
CA HIS A 23 15.50 8.97 -9.19
C HIS A 23 14.36 9.98 -9.31
N ALA A 24 14.55 11.27 -8.99
CA ALA A 24 13.53 12.28 -9.16
C ALA A 24 13.02 12.20 -10.60
N LEU A 25 11.69 12.15 -10.78
CA LEU A 25 11.13 12.21 -12.12
C LEU A 25 11.67 13.48 -12.79
N ARG A 26 12.41 13.31 -13.89
CA ARG A 26 13.00 14.46 -14.61
C ARG A 26 11.91 15.39 -15.16
N ARG A 27 10.68 14.88 -15.35
CA ARG A 27 9.51 15.61 -15.82
C ARG A 27 8.21 15.00 -15.25
N PRO A 28 7.07 15.70 -15.23
CA PRO A 28 5.79 15.12 -14.84
C PRO A 28 5.45 13.86 -15.66
N PRO A 29 4.86 12.81 -15.06
CA PRO A 29 4.48 11.57 -15.76
C PRO A 29 3.69 11.80 -17.06
N ALA A 30 2.76 12.75 -17.03
CA ALA A 30 1.96 13.17 -18.18
C ALA A 30 2.78 13.72 -19.37
N SER A 31 4.07 14.02 -19.18
CA SER A 31 4.95 14.57 -20.21
C SER A 31 5.87 13.54 -20.87
N TYR A 32 5.84 12.28 -20.41
CA TYR A 32 6.49 11.18 -21.14
C TYR A 32 5.55 10.77 -22.28
N GLY A 33 5.89 11.17 -23.51
CA GLY A 33 5.11 10.85 -24.71
C GLY A 33 5.05 9.34 -25.01
N ASP A 34 5.88 8.54 -24.35
CA ASP A 34 5.79 7.09 -24.37
C ASP A 34 4.93 6.59 -23.20
N LYS A 35 3.74 6.09 -23.52
CA LYS A 35 2.80 5.46 -22.58
C LYS A 35 3.36 4.15 -21.98
N SER A 36 4.56 3.71 -22.36
CA SER A 36 5.22 2.48 -21.89
C SER A 36 5.67 2.48 -20.42
N ASN A 37 5.64 3.62 -19.72
CA ASN A 37 5.99 3.71 -18.29
C ASN A 37 4.86 4.35 -17.49
N ARG A 38 3.87 3.53 -17.09
CA ARG A 38 2.76 3.93 -16.23
C ARG A 38 3.29 4.47 -14.90
N VAL A 39 2.86 5.65 -14.46
CA VAL A 39 3.21 6.17 -13.13
C VAL A 39 2.00 6.15 -12.21
N VAL A 40 2.21 5.63 -11.00
CA VAL A 40 1.18 5.53 -9.97
C VAL A 40 1.66 6.29 -8.73
N TYR A 41 0.88 7.28 -8.31
CA TYR A 41 1.15 8.07 -7.09
C TYR A 41 0.54 7.37 -5.89
N VAL A 42 1.32 7.19 -4.83
CA VAL A 42 0.92 6.42 -3.66
C VAL A 42 1.31 7.16 -2.39
N ALA A 43 0.35 7.45 -1.50
CA ALA A 43 0.63 7.83 -0.12
C ALA A 43 0.27 6.69 0.83
N CYS A 44 0.93 6.63 1.98
CA CYS A 44 0.69 5.65 3.03
C CYS A 44 0.46 6.36 4.38
N GLU A 45 -0.33 5.73 5.25
CA GLU A 45 -0.55 6.19 6.62
C GLU A 45 0.72 6.04 7.46
N GLY A 46 1.32 4.84 7.45
CA GLY A 46 2.59 4.56 8.11
C GLY A 46 3.80 5.12 7.36
N SER A 47 4.85 5.47 8.11
CA SER A 47 6.07 6.08 7.60
C SER A 47 7.17 5.06 7.24
N ARG A 48 6.95 3.77 7.51
CA ARG A 48 7.99 2.74 7.42
C ARG A 48 7.61 1.50 6.61
N THR A 49 6.69 0.68 7.10
CA THR A 49 6.42 -0.65 6.52
C THR A 49 5.89 -0.53 5.09
N GLU A 50 4.86 0.29 4.90
CA GLU A 50 4.15 0.46 3.64
C GLU A 50 5.03 1.19 2.61
N PRO A 51 5.72 2.29 2.93
CA PRO A 51 6.67 2.91 2.01
C PRO A 51 7.81 1.99 1.60
N ASP A 52 8.35 1.19 2.53
CA ASP A 52 9.37 0.18 2.21
C ASP A 52 8.81 -0.91 1.29
N TYR A 53 7.56 -1.35 1.48
CA TYR A 53 6.89 -2.31 0.60
C TYR A 53 6.67 -1.75 -0.82
N ILE A 54 6.20 -0.51 -0.93
CA ILE A 54 6.05 0.20 -2.22
C ILE A 54 7.42 0.33 -2.92
N SER A 55 8.46 0.68 -2.18
CA SER A 55 9.84 0.76 -2.66
C SER A 55 10.34 -0.59 -3.16
N LEU A 56 10.07 -1.67 -2.43
CA LEU A 56 10.40 -3.05 -2.80
C LEU A 56 9.74 -3.44 -4.12
N LEU A 57 8.41 -3.26 -4.27
CA LEU A 57 7.70 -3.57 -5.50
C LEU A 57 8.25 -2.77 -6.70
N ASN A 58 8.51 -1.49 -6.50
CA ASN A 58 9.01 -0.60 -7.56
C ASN A 58 10.41 -1.02 -8.02
N LYS A 59 11.30 -1.36 -7.09
CA LYS A 59 12.67 -1.82 -7.41
C LYS A 59 12.68 -3.18 -8.10
N THR A 60 11.84 -4.10 -7.63
CA THR A 60 11.85 -5.49 -8.12
C THR A 60 11.11 -5.63 -9.44
N TYR A 61 9.94 -4.99 -9.59
CA TYR A 61 9.04 -5.26 -10.72
C TYR A 61 8.82 -4.08 -11.65
N GLY A 62 9.14 -2.84 -11.23
CA GLY A 62 8.76 -1.64 -11.98
C GLY A 62 9.26 -1.63 -13.42
N ARG A 63 10.51 -2.06 -13.63
CA ARG A 63 11.09 -2.15 -14.98
C ARG A 63 10.41 -3.22 -15.83
N ASP A 64 10.30 -4.45 -15.32
CA ASP A 64 9.81 -5.60 -16.08
C ASP A 64 8.30 -5.54 -16.34
N LYS A 65 7.57 -4.83 -15.49
CA LYS A 65 6.12 -4.63 -15.58
C LYS A 65 5.73 -3.24 -16.08
N SER A 66 6.70 -2.44 -16.54
CA SER A 66 6.45 -1.14 -17.18
C SER A 66 5.65 -0.16 -16.30
N PHE A 67 5.93 -0.14 -15.00
CA PHE A 67 5.34 0.81 -14.06
C PHE A 67 6.39 1.51 -13.19
N ARG A 68 5.99 2.65 -12.64
CA ARG A 68 6.74 3.37 -11.62
C ARG A 68 5.81 3.79 -10.49
N LEU A 69 6.14 3.38 -9.27
CA LEU A 69 5.47 3.88 -8.07
C LEU A 69 6.19 5.15 -7.61
N LYS A 70 5.45 6.25 -7.53
CA LYS A 70 5.91 7.50 -6.91
C LYS A 70 5.28 7.60 -5.52
N TYR A 71 6.11 7.38 -4.49
CA TYR A 71 5.70 7.59 -3.12
C TYR A 71 5.55 9.09 -2.83
N CYS A 72 4.37 9.49 -2.36
CA CYS A 72 4.03 10.85 -1.99
C CYS A 72 4.42 11.10 -0.53
N HIS A 73 5.66 11.54 -0.30
CA HIS A 73 6.20 11.65 1.05
C HIS A 73 5.62 12.88 1.78
N PRO A 74 5.11 12.75 3.01
CA PRO A 74 4.51 13.87 3.75
C PRO A 74 5.52 14.93 4.25
N GLY A 75 6.81 14.79 3.93
CA GLY A 75 7.87 15.67 4.43
C GLY A 75 8.23 15.54 5.93
N HIS A 76 7.56 14.67 6.69
CA HIS A 76 7.84 14.39 8.10
C HIS A 76 7.79 12.89 8.42
N GLY A 77 8.31 12.51 9.59
CA GLY A 77 8.35 11.11 10.05
C GLY A 77 7.08 10.64 10.77
N ASN A 78 6.15 11.54 11.08
CA ASN A 78 4.88 11.18 11.70
C ASN A 78 3.98 10.47 10.68
N GLY A 79 3.22 9.48 11.15
CA GLY A 79 2.13 8.89 10.36
C GLY A 79 1.06 9.93 10.05
N LEU A 80 0.28 9.63 9.01
CA LEU A 80 -0.91 10.40 8.63
C LEU A 80 -2.15 9.79 9.30
N ASP A 81 -3.29 10.45 9.20
CA ASP A 81 -4.59 9.78 9.31
C ASP A 81 -5.14 9.38 7.92
N PRO A 82 -6.24 8.60 7.85
CA PRO A 82 -6.81 8.18 6.57
C PRO A 82 -7.16 9.32 5.60
N VAL A 83 -7.69 10.44 6.09
CA VAL A 83 -8.06 11.60 5.26
C VAL A 83 -6.80 12.31 4.78
N GLU A 84 -5.84 12.54 5.68
CA GLU A 84 -4.55 13.14 5.37
C GLU A 84 -3.77 12.32 4.34
N THR A 85 -3.87 10.99 4.39
CA THR A 85 -3.26 10.09 3.41
C THR A 85 -3.82 10.33 2.01
N VAL A 86 -5.14 10.43 1.87
CA VAL A 86 -5.78 10.76 0.58
C VAL A 86 -5.37 12.16 0.10
N GLN A 87 -5.36 13.15 1.00
CA GLN A 87 -4.93 14.50 0.68
C GLN A 87 -3.46 14.56 0.25
N GLN A 88 -2.58 13.75 0.86
CA GLN A 88 -1.17 13.70 0.52
C GLN A 88 -0.94 13.21 -0.91
N THR A 89 -1.69 12.19 -1.35
CA THR A 89 -1.67 11.76 -2.75
C THR A 89 -2.12 12.89 -3.69
N LEU A 90 -3.19 13.61 -3.32
CA LEU A 90 -3.74 14.71 -4.13
C LEU A 90 -2.85 15.96 -4.20
N LYS A 91 -1.95 16.17 -3.24
CA LYS A 91 -0.97 17.27 -3.27
C LYS A 91 0.08 17.08 -4.37
N GLU A 92 0.45 15.84 -4.66
CA GLU A 92 1.53 15.53 -5.60
C GLU A 92 1.05 15.06 -6.97
N ALA A 93 -0.18 14.54 -7.05
CA ALA A 93 -0.76 13.98 -8.26
C ALA A 93 -1.76 14.93 -8.90
N GLY A 94 -1.73 15.02 -10.24
CA GLY A 94 -2.70 15.76 -11.03
C GLY A 94 -4.07 15.06 -11.12
N PRO A 95 -5.08 15.75 -11.68
CA PRO A 95 -6.43 15.20 -11.86
C PRO A 95 -6.45 13.87 -12.63
N GLU A 96 -5.69 13.78 -13.72
CA GLU A 96 -5.62 12.61 -14.61
C GLU A 96 -4.62 11.53 -14.18
N ASP A 97 -3.81 11.80 -13.16
CA ASP A 97 -2.79 10.84 -12.70
C ASP A 97 -3.45 9.64 -11.99
N GLU A 98 -2.83 8.47 -12.04
CA GLU A 98 -3.29 7.34 -11.23
C GLU A 98 -2.85 7.51 -9.77
N LYS A 99 -3.81 7.38 -8.85
CA LYS A 99 -3.66 7.76 -7.44
C LYS A 99 -4.10 6.63 -6.51
N TRP A 100 -3.28 6.33 -5.51
CA TRP A 100 -3.56 5.38 -4.44
C TRP A 100 -3.31 5.99 -3.07
N ALA A 101 -4.11 5.59 -2.09
CA ALA A 101 -3.93 5.87 -0.67
C ALA A 101 -4.02 4.54 0.11
N LEU A 102 -2.99 4.25 0.89
CA LEU A 102 -2.89 3.05 1.74
C LEU A 102 -3.01 3.49 3.19
N PHE A 103 -4.02 2.98 3.89
CA PHE A 103 -4.23 3.24 5.31
C PHE A 103 -4.85 2.02 5.97
N ASP A 104 -4.67 1.91 7.28
CA ASP A 104 -5.23 0.81 8.03
C ASP A 104 -6.40 1.24 8.90
N ARG A 105 -7.10 0.22 9.37
CA ARG A 105 -8.12 0.31 10.39
C ARG A 105 -7.64 -0.52 11.53
N ASP A 106 -7.39 0.08 12.68
CA ASP A 106 -7.25 -0.66 13.93
C ASP A 106 -8.55 -0.52 14.74
N ALA A 107 -9.18 -1.65 15.10
CA ALA A 107 -10.41 -1.63 15.88
C ALA A 107 -10.20 -1.10 17.31
N ASP A 108 -8.96 -1.12 17.79
CA ASP A 108 -8.57 -0.60 19.10
C ASP A 108 -8.24 0.91 19.05
N ASP A 109 -8.37 1.55 17.88
CA ASP A 109 -8.11 2.97 17.67
C ASP A 109 -9.39 3.80 17.45
N ASN A 110 -9.38 5.04 17.94
CA ASN A 110 -10.44 6.04 17.74
C ASN A 110 -10.46 6.67 16.33
N ARG A 111 -9.51 6.31 15.45
CA ARG A 111 -9.42 6.80 14.06
C ARG A 111 -10.49 6.25 13.11
N ASP A 112 -11.29 5.26 13.52
CA ASP A 112 -12.41 4.69 12.75
C ASP A 112 -13.34 5.75 12.13
N ARG A 113 -13.54 6.87 12.83
CA ARG A 113 -14.42 7.96 12.38
C ARG A 113 -13.95 8.63 11.09
N LYS A 114 -12.64 8.61 10.79
CA LYS A 114 -12.07 9.25 9.60
C LYS A 114 -12.09 8.37 8.36
N ILE A 115 -12.26 7.05 8.51
CA ILE A 115 -12.25 6.11 7.38
C ILE A 115 -13.42 6.39 6.41
N PRO A 116 -14.68 6.53 6.84
CA PRO A 116 -15.77 6.86 5.90
C PRO A 116 -15.53 8.17 5.15
N ASP A 117 -14.96 9.18 5.79
CA ASP A 117 -14.67 10.48 5.17
C ASP A 117 -13.53 10.37 4.16
N ALA A 118 -12.47 9.63 4.48
CA ALA A 118 -11.38 9.34 3.55
C ALA A 118 -11.88 8.57 2.32
N MET A 119 -12.76 7.59 2.52
CA MET A 119 -13.35 6.80 1.42
C MET A 119 -14.21 7.66 0.49
N ARG A 120 -15.04 8.55 1.05
CA ARG A 120 -15.82 9.51 0.23
C ARG A 120 -14.93 10.50 -0.51
N LEU A 121 -13.95 11.09 0.18
CA LEU A 121 -12.99 11.99 -0.45
C LEU A 121 -12.23 11.29 -1.59
N ALA A 122 -11.82 10.05 -1.39
CA ALA A 122 -11.13 9.26 -2.40
C ALA A 122 -12.03 8.99 -3.62
N ALA A 123 -13.28 8.59 -3.39
CA ALA A 123 -14.27 8.40 -4.45
C ALA A 123 -14.48 9.69 -5.27
N ASP A 124 -14.71 10.82 -4.60
CA ASP A 124 -14.96 12.12 -5.23
C ASP A 124 -13.76 12.64 -6.03
N ARG A 125 -12.54 12.24 -5.66
CA ARG A 125 -11.28 12.75 -6.23
C ARG A 125 -10.53 11.73 -7.09
N GLY A 126 -11.14 10.59 -7.38
CA GLY A 126 -10.55 9.56 -8.25
C GLY A 126 -9.30 8.92 -7.65
N VAL A 127 -9.30 8.67 -6.34
CA VAL A 127 -8.21 7.99 -5.62
C VAL A 127 -8.64 6.56 -5.30
N GLN A 128 -7.81 5.59 -5.65
CA GLN A 128 -7.97 4.22 -5.20
C GLN A 128 -7.56 4.12 -3.73
N VAL A 129 -8.35 3.46 -2.90
CA VAL A 129 -7.97 3.19 -1.51
C VAL A 129 -7.52 1.75 -1.37
N ALA A 130 -6.47 1.47 -0.61
CA ALA A 130 -6.15 0.13 -0.14
C ALA A 130 -6.23 0.10 1.40
N LEU A 131 -7.44 -0.20 1.90
CA LEU A 131 -7.70 -0.34 3.34
C LEU A 131 -7.22 -1.71 3.82
N SER A 132 -6.50 -1.76 4.95
CA SER A 132 -6.18 -3.01 5.65
C SER A 132 -6.74 -3.02 7.07
N HIS A 133 -7.31 -4.13 7.51
CA HIS A 133 -7.83 -4.33 8.85
C HIS A 133 -7.42 -5.72 9.35
N PRO A 134 -6.68 -5.82 10.47
CA PRO A 134 -6.43 -4.75 11.46
C PRO A 134 -5.26 -3.82 11.14
N SER A 135 -4.38 -4.23 10.22
CA SER A 135 -3.14 -3.51 9.98
C SER A 135 -2.53 -3.94 8.65
N PHE A 136 -1.51 -3.21 8.22
CA PHE A 136 -0.73 -3.61 7.05
C PHE A 136 0.02 -4.94 7.26
N GLU A 137 0.34 -5.32 8.49
CA GLU A 137 1.00 -6.58 8.80
C GLU A 137 0.14 -7.80 8.42
N LEU A 138 -1.18 -7.64 8.35
CA LEU A 138 -2.04 -8.68 7.80
C LEU A 138 -1.66 -8.96 6.37
N TRP A 139 -1.50 -7.92 5.55
CA TRP A 139 -1.08 -8.06 4.16
C TRP A 139 0.27 -8.78 4.05
N LEU A 140 1.24 -8.46 4.93
CA LEU A 140 2.52 -9.17 4.97
C LEU A 140 2.36 -10.67 5.31
N LEU A 141 1.52 -11.00 6.30
CA LEU A 141 1.22 -12.38 6.68
C LEU A 141 0.60 -13.18 5.52
N LEU A 142 -0.24 -12.52 4.71
CA LEU A 142 -0.93 -13.17 3.59
C LEU A 142 0.01 -13.67 2.49
N HIS A 143 1.25 -13.18 2.41
CA HIS A 143 2.29 -13.76 1.53
C HIS A 143 2.64 -15.20 1.94
N PHE A 144 2.48 -15.55 3.23
CA PHE A 144 2.92 -16.83 3.76
C PHE A 144 1.76 -17.79 4.03
N GLN A 145 0.65 -17.28 4.56
CA GLN A 145 -0.50 -18.11 4.93
C GLN A 145 -1.82 -17.36 4.81
N HIS A 146 -2.91 -18.10 4.70
CA HIS A 146 -4.25 -17.53 4.73
C HIS A 146 -4.66 -17.17 6.17
N TRP A 147 -5.44 -16.11 6.33
CA TRP A 147 -6.13 -15.77 7.58
C TRP A 147 -7.62 -16.06 7.42
N THR A 148 -8.29 -16.57 8.46
CA THR A 148 -9.74 -16.85 8.38
C THR A 148 -10.56 -15.76 9.05
N SER A 149 -11.71 -15.39 8.48
CA SER A 149 -12.53 -14.30 9.04
C SER A 149 -13.12 -14.60 10.41
N GLN A 150 -13.23 -15.88 10.77
CA GLN A 150 -13.71 -16.33 12.08
C GLN A 150 -12.76 -16.00 13.23
N GLU A 151 -11.49 -15.69 12.96
CA GLU A 151 -10.49 -15.49 14.02
C GLU A 151 -10.41 -14.04 14.53
N HIS A 152 -11.17 -13.12 13.93
CA HIS A 152 -11.08 -11.66 14.09
C HIS A 152 -9.66 -11.12 13.88
N GLY A 153 -9.52 -10.08 13.07
CA GLY A 153 -8.23 -9.44 12.86
C GLY A 153 -7.82 -8.62 14.07
N HIS A 154 -6.92 -9.14 14.93
CA HIS A 154 -6.22 -8.31 15.92
C HIS A 154 -4.76 -8.14 15.53
N ASP A 155 -4.26 -6.91 15.57
CA ASP A 155 -2.93 -6.55 15.10
C ASP A 155 -1.83 -7.39 15.76
N GLU A 156 -1.87 -7.53 17.09
CA GLU A 156 -0.89 -8.34 17.82
C GLU A 156 -0.92 -9.83 17.45
N LYS A 157 -2.09 -10.42 17.19
CA LYS A 157 -2.18 -11.82 16.73
C LYS A 157 -1.59 -11.97 15.33
N VAL A 158 -1.82 -11.00 14.45
CA VAL A 158 -1.27 -10.97 13.10
C VAL A 158 0.26 -10.90 13.14
N LYS A 159 0.82 -9.97 13.91
CA LYS A 159 2.27 -9.82 14.11
C LYS A 159 2.89 -11.06 14.73
N ASP A 160 2.25 -11.65 15.72
CA ASP A 160 2.73 -12.86 16.37
C ASP A 160 2.82 -14.04 15.39
N ARG A 161 1.78 -14.27 14.58
CA ARG A 161 1.80 -15.29 13.53
C ARG A 161 2.87 -14.99 12.48
N LEU A 162 3.03 -13.73 12.06
CA LEU A 162 4.06 -13.32 11.12
C LEU A 162 5.47 -13.64 11.64
N ARG A 163 5.76 -13.30 12.91
CA ARG A 163 7.05 -13.59 13.56
C ARG A 163 7.33 -15.09 13.71
N ARG A 164 6.29 -15.91 13.91
CA ARG A 164 6.42 -17.35 14.15
C ARG A 164 6.34 -18.21 12.88
N HIS A 165 5.93 -17.64 11.75
CA HIS A 165 5.77 -18.41 10.53
C HIS A 165 7.12 -18.93 10.00
N ARG A 166 7.21 -20.25 9.78
CA ARG A 166 8.46 -20.94 9.43
C ARG A 166 9.16 -20.39 8.17
N ASP A 167 8.36 -19.91 7.21
CA ASP A 167 8.83 -19.38 5.93
C ASP A 167 9.07 -17.86 5.96
N ALA A 168 8.72 -17.19 7.07
CA ALA A 168 8.87 -15.75 7.26
C ALA A 168 10.08 -15.42 8.16
N LYS A 169 11.21 -16.12 7.97
CA LYS A 169 12.36 -16.08 8.90
C LYS A 169 12.88 -14.66 9.19
N GLY A 170 12.89 -13.77 8.20
CA GLY A 170 13.30 -12.36 8.37
C GLY A 170 12.40 -11.57 9.33
N PHE A 171 11.17 -12.04 9.58
CA PHE A 171 10.19 -11.37 10.45
C PHE A 171 10.26 -11.77 11.93
N LYS A 172 11.17 -12.68 12.33
CA LYS A 172 11.26 -13.18 13.73
C LYS A 172 11.29 -12.07 14.79
N ASP A 173 11.95 -10.95 14.47
CA ASP A 173 12.09 -9.78 15.34
C ASP A 173 11.40 -8.52 14.79
N TYR A 174 10.46 -8.71 13.86
CA TYR A 174 9.66 -7.63 13.31
C TYR A 174 8.88 -6.91 14.41
N ASP A 175 8.91 -5.57 14.42
CA ASP A 175 8.18 -4.72 15.38
C ASP A 175 8.47 -5.04 16.87
N LYS A 176 9.68 -5.52 17.19
CA LYS A 176 10.13 -5.71 18.59
C LYS A 176 10.97 -4.55 19.13
N ALA A 177 11.50 -3.71 18.24
CA ALA A 177 12.25 -2.51 18.62
C ALA A 177 11.28 -1.33 18.78
N SER A 178 11.62 -0.38 19.65
CA SER A 178 10.77 0.79 19.88
C SER A 178 10.63 1.65 18.60
N GLY A 179 9.39 2.06 18.32
CA GLY A 179 9.06 2.87 17.14
C GLY A 179 9.36 2.15 15.82
N ASP A 180 9.64 2.91 14.76
CA ASP A 180 9.74 2.35 13.40
C ASP A 180 11.03 1.58 13.11
N ARG A 181 11.99 1.59 14.05
CA ARG A 181 13.28 0.90 13.88
C ARG A 181 13.13 -0.60 13.68
N GLY A 182 12.05 -1.19 14.19
CA GLY A 182 11.74 -2.61 14.08
C GLY A 182 10.92 -2.98 12.85
N LYS A 183 10.45 -2.02 12.04
CA LYS A 183 9.39 -2.23 11.04
C LYS A 183 9.84 -2.20 9.57
N GLY A 184 11.11 -1.91 9.31
CA GLY A 184 11.62 -1.81 7.94
C GLY A 184 11.58 -3.13 7.15
N LEU A 185 11.49 -3.02 5.82
CA LEU A 185 11.48 -4.14 4.86
C LEU A 185 12.64 -4.11 3.85
N ASN A 186 13.66 -3.28 4.08
CA ASN A 186 14.80 -3.08 3.15
C ASN A 186 15.85 -4.22 3.17
N ASP A 187 15.55 -5.38 3.76
CA ASP A 187 16.49 -6.46 4.05
C ASP A 187 15.89 -7.85 3.78
N GLU A 188 16.33 -8.87 4.52
CA GLU A 188 15.80 -10.24 4.48
C GLU A 188 14.27 -10.30 4.59
N ARG A 189 13.63 -9.36 5.29
CA ARG A 189 12.17 -9.28 5.39
C ARG A 189 11.51 -9.04 4.05
N GLY A 190 12.00 -8.05 3.30
CA GLY A 190 11.48 -7.74 1.97
C GLY A 190 11.67 -8.92 1.03
N ASN A 191 12.87 -9.52 1.04
CA ASN A 191 13.17 -10.68 0.21
C ASN A 191 12.28 -11.90 0.51
N ALA A 192 11.89 -12.11 1.78
CA ALA A 192 10.99 -13.20 2.15
C ALA A 192 9.58 -13.07 1.57
N LEU A 193 9.15 -11.84 1.21
CA LEU A 193 7.84 -11.58 0.58
C LEU A 193 7.85 -11.86 -0.92
N LEU A 194 8.98 -11.65 -1.60
CA LEU A 194 9.09 -11.72 -3.05
C LEU A 194 8.82 -13.13 -3.58
N GLY A 195 8.15 -13.21 -4.73
CA GLY A 195 7.75 -14.48 -5.36
C GLY A 195 6.53 -15.13 -4.72
N ARG A 196 5.91 -14.47 -3.73
CA ARG A 196 4.68 -14.93 -3.06
C ARG A 196 3.48 -14.05 -3.37
N GLU A 197 3.56 -13.18 -4.37
CA GLU A 197 2.52 -12.22 -4.75
C GLU A 197 1.20 -12.92 -5.08
N THR A 198 1.26 -14.03 -5.83
CA THR A 198 0.07 -14.83 -6.19
C THR A 198 -0.59 -15.42 -4.93
N THR A 199 0.20 -15.85 -3.96
CA THR A 199 -0.31 -16.35 -2.67
C THR A 199 -0.98 -15.23 -1.88
N ALA A 200 -0.35 -14.06 -1.78
CA ALA A 200 -0.88 -12.89 -1.08
C ALA A 200 -2.19 -12.41 -1.70
N VAL A 201 -2.23 -12.22 -3.02
CA VAL A 201 -3.44 -11.80 -3.76
C VAL A 201 -4.55 -12.83 -3.56
N ARG A 202 -4.27 -14.13 -3.75
CA ARG A 202 -5.27 -15.19 -3.54
C ARG A 202 -5.83 -15.18 -2.13
N ASN A 203 -4.97 -15.05 -1.12
CA ASN A 203 -5.38 -15.07 0.28
C ASN A 203 -6.22 -13.83 0.64
N ALA A 204 -5.84 -12.64 0.15
CA ALA A 204 -6.62 -11.42 0.37
C ALA A 204 -7.99 -11.48 -0.32
N ARG A 205 -8.07 -12.02 -1.55
CA ARG A 205 -9.35 -12.23 -2.24
C ARG A 205 -10.30 -13.14 -1.47
N LYS A 206 -9.78 -14.15 -0.74
CA LYS A 206 -10.61 -14.99 0.14
C LYS A 206 -11.18 -14.20 1.31
N LEU A 207 -10.42 -13.26 1.89
CA LEU A 207 -10.93 -12.35 2.93
C LEU A 207 -12.08 -11.48 2.40
N VAL A 208 -11.95 -10.93 1.19
CA VAL A 208 -13.02 -10.14 0.56
C VAL A 208 -14.31 -10.96 0.40
N LYS A 209 -14.21 -12.23 -0.03
CA LYS A 209 -15.37 -13.14 -0.14
C LYS A 209 -15.98 -13.48 1.21
N ALA A 210 -15.16 -13.53 2.25
CA ALA A 210 -15.58 -13.80 3.61
C ALA A 210 -16.10 -12.55 4.35
N CYS A 211 -16.22 -11.41 3.67
CA CYS A 211 -16.72 -10.16 4.24
C CYS A 211 -18.10 -10.39 4.90
N PRO A 212 -18.33 -9.82 6.11
CA PRO A 212 -19.60 -9.97 6.82
C PRO A 212 -20.85 -9.50 6.05
N SER A 213 -20.69 -8.66 5.03
CA SER A 213 -21.82 -8.25 4.18
C SER A 213 -22.45 -9.39 3.37
N GLY A 214 -21.75 -10.52 3.22
CA GLY A 214 -22.17 -11.68 2.42
C GLY A 214 -22.26 -11.43 0.91
N ARG A 215 -22.02 -10.20 0.47
CA ARG A 215 -22.21 -9.75 -0.92
C ARG A 215 -20.93 -9.25 -1.58
N CYS A 216 -19.82 -9.15 -0.85
CA CYS A 216 -18.52 -8.79 -1.44
C CYS A 216 -17.91 -9.97 -2.20
N SER A 217 -17.25 -9.68 -3.30
CA SER A 217 -16.49 -10.68 -4.05
C SER A 217 -15.44 -10.00 -4.91
N ALA A 218 -14.17 -10.34 -4.65
CA ALA A 218 -13.06 -9.90 -5.46
C ALA A 218 -13.09 -10.44 -6.90
N ASP A 219 -13.84 -11.52 -7.16
CA ASP A 219 -13.94 -12.14 -8.49
C ASP A 219 -14.80 -11.30 -9.45
N ARG A 220 -15.61 -10.37 -8.93
CA ARG A 220 -16.36 -9.42 -9.77
C ARG A 220 -15.44 -8.46 -10.50
N ILE A 221 -14.18 -8.33 -10.06
CA ILE A 221 -13.22 -7.43 -10.66
C ILE A 221 -12.38 -8.20 -11.68
N GLY A 222 -12.76 -8.12 -12.95
CA GLY A 222 -11.98 -8.68 -14.05
C GLY A 222 -10.68 -7.93 -14.31
N LYS A 223 -10.73 -6.60 -14.43
CA LYS A 223 -9.56 -5.72 -14.56
C LYS A 223 -9.70 -4.51 -13.64
N ILE A 224 -8.63 -4.21 -12.90
CA ILE A 224 -8.57 -3.02 -12.05
C ILE A 224 -8.17 -1.85 -12.92
N GLN A 225 -9.14 -1.02 -13.27
CA GLN A 225 -8.93 0.17 -14.09
C GLN A 225 -8.76 1.40 -13.19
N PRO A 226 -7.97 2.41 -13.61
CA PRO A 226 -7.95 3.71 -12.97
C PRO A 226 -9.37 4.28 -12.80
N ILE A 227 -9.56 5.10 -11.77
CA ILE A 227 -10.82 5.83 -11.58
C ILE A 227 -10.77 7.08 -12.47
N PRO A 228 -11.78 7.35 -13.31
CA PRO A 228 -11.81 8.56 -14.14
C PRO A 228 -11.66 9.83 -13.30
N ALA A 229 -10.99 10.84 -13.85
CA ALA A 229 -10.86 12.13 -13.20
C ALA A 229 -12.20 12.89 -13.22
N LYS A 230 -12.76 13.14 -12.03
CA LYS A 230 -13.94 13.99 -11.74
C LYS A 230 -15.26 13.60 -12.42
N GLY A 231 -16.30 13.47 -11.59
CA GLY A 231 -17.71 13.57 -11.99
C GLY A 231 -18.19 12.42 -12.88
N GLY A 232 -18.64 11.33 -12.28
CA GLY A 232 -19.33 10.28 -13.05
C GLY A 232 -19.84 9.10 -12.25
N GLU A 233 -19.29 8.82 -11.07
CA GLU A 233 -19.59 7.58 -10.35
C GLU A 233 -20.03 7.88 -8.92
N LYS A 234 -21.17 7.31 -8.51
CA LYS A 234 -21.67 7.41 -7.13
C LYS A 234 -20.77 6.59 -6.21
N TYR A 235 -20.71 6.96 -4.92
CA TYR A 235 -19.92 6.22 -3.92
C TYR A 235 -20.21 4.70 -3.90
N ALA A 236 -21.47 4.30 -4.12
CA ALA A 236 -21.89 2.91 -4.26
C ALA A 236 -21.20 2.18 -5.43
N GLU A 237 -21.22 2.79 -6.61
CA GLU A 237 -20.60 2.25 -7.84
C GLU A 237 -19.06 2.19 -7.67
N TRP A 238 -18.47 3.25 -7.10
CA TRP A 238 -17.05 3.27 -6.74
C TRP A 238 -16.68 2.12 -5.79
N THR A 239 -17.53 1.84 -4.80
CA THR A 239 -17.33 0.74 -3.86
C THR A 239 -17.36 -0.61 -4.58
N GLU A 240 -18.25 -0.80 -5.55
CA GLU A 240 -18.31 -2.04 -6.35
C GLU A 240 -17.06 -2.30 -7.17
N ARG A 241 -16.39 -1.25 -7.66
CA ARG A 241 -15.07 -1.36 -8.31
C ARG A 241 -13.97 -1.90 -7.42
N THR A 242 -14.16 -1.87 -6.09
CA THR A 242 -13.21 -2.37 -5.11
C THR A 242 -13.43 -3.85 -4.75
N GLY A 243 -14.45 -4.48 -5.33
CA GLY A 243 -14.84 -5.87 -5.04
C GLY A 243 -15.73 -5.99 -3.81
N HIS A 244 -16.08 -4.86 -3.19
CA HIS A 244 -17.01 -4.77 -2.08
C HIS A 244 -18.40 -4.40 -2.59
N ALA A 245 -19.47 -4.88 -1.97
CA ALA A 245 -20.83 -4.51 -2.39
C ALA A 245 -21.10 -3.02 -2.21
N ALA A 246 -21.98 -2.40 -3.01
CA ALA A 246 -22.33 -0.98 -2.94
C ALA A 246 -22.61 -0.42 -1.52
N GLY A 247 -23.22 -1.24 -0.65
CA GLY A 247 -23.53 -0.88 0.74
C GLY A 247 -22.59 -1.49 1.78
N CYS A 248 -21.41 -1.99 1.38
CA CYS A 248 -20.45 -2.58 2.30
C CYS A 248 -19.78 -1.48 3.13
N ASP A 249 -20.09 -1.48 4.43
CA ASP A 249 -19.45 -0.60 5.41
C ASP A 249 -17.95 -0.96 5.56
N PRO A 250 -17.02 -0.04 5.24
CA PRO A 250 -15.59 -0.28 5.43
C PRO A 250 -15.21 -0.59 6.89
N LEU A 251 -15.97 -0.12 7.88
CA LEU A 251 -15.72 -0.40 9.29
C LEU A 251 -16.15 -1.81 9.73
N LYS A 252 -16.87 -2.54 8.86
CA LYS A 252 -17.29 -3.92 9.11
C LYS A 252 -16.47 -4.94 8.32
N ARG A 253 -15.43 -4.50 7.62
CA ARG A 253 -14.53 -5.38 6.86
C ARG A 253 -13.53 -6.03 7.80
N ASP A 254 -13.94 -7.12 8.44
CA ASP A 254 -13.13 -7.82 9.45
C ASP A 254 -12.88 -9.30 9.14
N PRO A 255 -11.60 -9.71 9.00
CA PRO A 255 -10.44 -8.93 8.57
C PRO A 255 -10.48 -8.73 7.06
N SER A 256 -9.76 -7.73 6.56
CA SER A 256 -9.72 -7.45 5.13
C SER A 256 -8.44 -6.73 4.77
N THR A 257 -7.99 -6.88 3.54
CA THR A 257 -7.00 -5.96 2.97
C THR A 257 -7.30 -5.78 1.50
N ASP A 258 -7.24 -4.54 1.03
CA ASP A 258 -7.44 -4.17 -0.37
C ASP A 258 -6.10 -3.96 -1.12
N VAL A 259 -4.95 -4.17 -0.46
CA VAL A 259 -3.61 -4.02 -1.07
C VAL A 259 -3.42 -4.95 -2.26
N TRP A 260 -4.10 -6.10 -2.29
CA TRP A 260 -4.12 -7.00 -3.45
C TRP A 260 -4.58 -6.30 -4.73
N ARG A 261 -5.44 -5.27 -4.63
CA ARG A 261 -5.89 -4.50 -5.78
C ARG A 261 -4.76 -3.71 -6.40
N LEU A 262 -3.88 -3.13 -5.58
CA LEU A 262 -2.69 -2.45 -6.07
C LEU A 262 -1.83 -3.44 -6.86
N LEU A 263 -1.47 -4.59 -6.28
CA LEU A 263 -0.66 -5.61 -6.96
C LEU A 263 -1.30 -6.10 -8.26
N ALA A 264 -2.59 -6.46 -8.22
CA ALA A 264 -3.29 -6.94 -9.40
C ALA A 264 -3.38 -5.87 -10.49
N SER A 265 -3.53 -4.59 -10.12
CA SER A 265 -3.47 -3.49 -11.09
C SER A 265 -2.09 -3.39 -11.76
N LEU A 266 -1.02 -3.67 -11.03
CA LEU A 266 0.36 -3.66 -11.52
C LEU A 266 0.74 -4.94 -12.30
N GLY A 267 -0.20 -5.88 -12.49
CA GLY A 267 0.06 -7.16 -13.13
C GLY A 267 0.89 -8.12 -12.27
N LEU A 268 0.84 -7.95 -10.94
CA LEU A 268 1.48 -8.80 -9.93
C LEU A 268 0.46 -9.70 -9.25
N GLY A 269 0.86 -10.94 -8.95
CA GLY A 269 -0.01 -11.91 -8.26
C GLY A 269 -1.29 -12.28 -9.01
N THR A 270 -1.38 -11.93 -10.29
CA THR A 270 -2.42 -12.42 -11.21
C THR A 270 -1.91 -13.69 -11.86
N VAL A 271 -2.75 -14.72 -11.93
CA VAL A 271 -2.46 -15.87 -12.79
C VAL A 271 -2.59 -15.34 -14.20
N VAL A 272 -1.50 -15.38 -14.97
CA VAL A 272 -1.58 -15.11 -16.41
C VAL A 272 -2.46 -16.21 -16.98
N GLU A 273 -3.68 -15.86 -17.41
CA GLU A 273 -4.47 -16.77 -18.23
C GLU A 273 -3.77 -16.91 -19.59
N GLY A 274 -2.95 -17.97 -19.69
CA GLY A 274 -2.65 -18.71 -20.92
C GLY A 274 -1.39 -18.30 -21.71
N ARG A 275 -0.60 -19.31 -22.09
CA ARG A 275 -0.58 -19.83 -23.47
C ARG A 275 -0.60 -21.36 -23.41
N GLY A 276 -1.23 -21.98 -24.41
CA GLY A 276 -1.56 -23.41 -24.53
C GLY A 276 -0.44 -24.38 -24.21
#